data_AF-A0A562NSD7-F1
#
_entry.id   AF-A0A562NSD7-F1
#
_cell.length_a   1.000
_cell.length_b   1.000
_cell.length_c   1.000
_cell.angle_alpha   90.00
_cell.angle_beta   90.00
_cell.angle_gamma   90.00
#
_symmetry.space_group_name_H-M   'P 1'
#
loop_
_entity.id
_entity.type
_entity.pdbx_description
1 polymer ?
#
loop_
_entity_poly.entity_id
_entity_poly.type
_entity_poly.pdbx_seq_one_letter_code
_entity_poly.pdbx_strand_id
1 'polypeptide(L)'
;MNNSSLSLNSSQYLDGPLGKGEGPDAFATTEWRQQSEDESWQDGDEPGTPPPPPNSQQHGQVLSSLALIYLRHGDPARAMVLSLAGMAMGDLTPSTILIVAEAMLRAGDPEQAMTVLTRFDRKPDQPGALSHAPNQAEIAARHYITARILHRRGDNEGARAALARSREAQLLHGGQA
;
A
#
# COMPACT_ATOMS: atom_id res chain seq x y z
N MET A 1 29.32 5.21 -32.01
CA MET A 1 28.05 5.30 -31.27
C MET A 1 27.24 4.08 -31.64
N ASN A 2 27.30 3.03 -30.83
CA ASN A 2 26.71 1.72 -31.15
C ASN A 2 25.35 1.61 -30.46
N ASN A 3 24.28 1.50 -31.26
CA ASN A 3 22.95 1.10 -30.81
C ASN A 3 22.94 -0.43 -30.61
N SER A 4 22.92 -0.89 -29.36
CA SER A 4 22.66 -2.30 -29.05
C SER A 4 21.16 -2.50 -28.88
N SER A 5 20.51 -3.00 -29.92
CA SER A 5 19.15 -3.54 -29.84
C SER A 5 19.15 -4.85 -29.05
N LEU A 6 18.49 -4.88 -27.90
CA LEU A 6 18.23 -6.11 -27.14
C LEU A 6 17.14 -6.93 -27.87
N SER A 7 17.54 -7.89 -28.69
CA SER A 7 16.64 -8.93 -29.20
C SER A 7 16.53 -10.06 -28.18
N LEU A 8 15.36 -10.23 -27.56
CA LEU A 8 15.07 -11.36 -26.69
C LEU A 8 14.87 -12.62 -27.56
N ASN A 9 15.79 -13.58 -27.43
CA ASN A 9 15.75 -14.85 -28.13
C ASN A 9 14.86 -15.82 -27.35
N SER A 10 13.59 -15.93 -27.75
CA SER A 10 12.54 -16.72 -27.07
C SER A 10 12.74 -18.23 -27.13
N SER A 11 13.70 -18.72 -27.92
CA SER A 11 14.04 -20.14 -28.05
C SER A 11 14.95 -20.67 -26.93
N GLN A 12 15.52 -19.80 -26.10
CA GLN A 12 16.47 -20.20 -25.05
C GLN A 12 15.80 -20.60 -23.72
N TYR A 13 14.48 -20.44 -23.61
CA TYR A 13 13.69 -20.78 -22.42
C TYR A 13 12.84 -22.06 -22.57
N LEU A 14 13.05 -22.82 -23.64
CA LEU A 14 12.26 -24.01 -23.97
C LEU A 14 12.99 -25.34 -23.73
N ASP A 15 14.09 -25.33 -22.96
CA ASP A 15 14.82 -26.54 -22.57
C ASP A 15 15.02 -26.59 -21.04
N GLY A 16 13.89 -26.53 -20.33
CA GLY A 16 13.74 -27.11 -19.00
C GLY A 16 13.20 -28.54 -19.13
N PRO A 17 13.39 -29.42 -18.14
CA PRO A 17 13.38 -30.87 -18.33
C PRO A 17 11.97 -31.38 -18.58
N LEU A 18 11.53 -31.33 -19.83
CA LEU A 18 10.36 -32.03 -20.33
C LEU A 18 10.83 -32.95 -21.44
N GLY A 19 11.32 -34.11 -20.98
CA GLY A 19 11.42 -35.30 -21.80
C GLY A 19 10.09 -35.56 -22.50
N LYS A 20 10.22 -36.09 -23.71
CA LYS A 20 9.16 -36.36 -24.67
C LYS A 20 7.97 -37.09 -24.06
N GLY A 21 6.78 -36.53 -24.29
CA GLY A 21 5.53 -37.25 -24.51
C GLY A 21 4.88 -37.87 -23.28
N GLU A 22 3.85 -37.23 -22.76
CA GLU A 22 2.66 -37.87 -22.17
C GLU A 22 1.52 -36.83 -22.10
N GLY A 23 0.28 -37.29 -22.28
CA GLY A 23 -0.88 -36.54 -22.78
C GLY A 23 -1.58 -35.58 -21.78
N PRO A 24 -2.83 -35.18 -22.09
CA PRO A 24 -3.52 -34.08 -21.43
C PRO A 24 -4.16 -34.52 -20.09
N ASP A 25 -3.34 -34.91 -19.11
CA ASP A 25 -3.79 -35.26 -17.75
C ASP A 25 -2.97 -34.56 -16.64
N ALA A 26 -2.10 -33.59 -16.98
CA ALA A 26 -1.23 -32.91 -16.01
C ALA A 26 -1.94 -32.00 -14.99
N PHE A 27 -3.27 -31.91 -15.01
CA PHE A 27 -4.07 -31.16 -14.03
C PHE A 27 -5.10 -32.04 -13.29
N ALA A 28 -5.07 -33.36 -13.47
CA ALA A 28 -5.92 -34.28 -12.73
C ALA A 28 -5.09 -35.08 -11.70
N THR A 29 -5.44 -34.88 -10.43
CA THR A 29 -5.02 -35.68 -9.25
C THR A 29 -3.53 -35.65 -8.89
N THR A 30 -3.18 -34.77 -7.94
CA THR A 30 -2.22 -35.16 -6.90
C THR A 30 -2.88 -34.91 -5.55
N GLU A 31 -3.08 -36.03 -4.89
CA GLU A 31 -3.68 -36.23 -3.59
C GLU A 31 -2.94 -35.36 -2.55
N TRP A 32 -3.69 -34.55 -1.81
CA TRP A 32 -3.27 -34.06 -0.50
C TRP A 32 -3.21 -35.26 0.44
N ARG A 33 -2.14 -36.04 0.33
CA ARG A 33 -1.88 -37.17 1.21
C ARG A 33 -1.58 -36.63 2.59
N GLN A 34 -2.51 -36.88 3.50
CA GLN A 34 -2.37 -36.78 4.94
C GLN A 34 -1.02 -37.35 5.36
N GLN A 35 -0.09 -36.45 5.68
CA GLN A 35 1.07 -36.75 6.50
C GLN A 35 0.66 -36.40 7.94
N SER A 36 -0.23 -37.23 8.47
CA SER A 36 -0.60 -37.23 9.88
C SER A 36 -0.19 -38.60 10.40
N GLU A 37 1.01 -38.71 10.96
CA GLU A 37 1.38 -39.68 11.98
C GLU A 37 2.84 -39.44 12.39
N ASP A 38 3.03 -39.34 13.71
CA ASP A 38 4.29 -39.32 14.44
C ASP A 38 5.13 -38.04 14.50
N GLU A 39 4.52 -36.95 14.99
CA GLU A 39 5.26 -36.00 15.83
C GLU A 39 4.44 -35.69 17.09
N SER A 40 5.01 -36.03 18.24
CA SER A 40 4.47 -35.72 19.55
C SER A 40 4.25 -34.21 19.68
N TRP A 41 2.99 -33.78 19.74
CA TRP A 41 2.62 -32.40 20.03
C TRP A 41 3.16 -32.02 21.42
N GLN A 42 4.33 -31.36 21.45
CA GLN A 42 4.70 -30.53 22.58
C GLN A 42 3.87 -29.25 22.45
N ASP A 43 3.02 -29.01 23.46
CA ASP A 43 2.36 -27.73 23.69
C ASP A 43 3.41 -26.60 23.64
N GLY A 44 3.31 -25.70 22.65
CA GLY A 44 4.11 -24.49 22.60
C GLY A 44 4.49 -24.07 21.19
N ASP A 45 3.65 -23.23 20.61
CA ASP A 45 3.96 -22.06 19.77
C ASP A 45 2.94 -21.92 18.64
N GLU A 46 2.13 -20.85 18.69
CA GLU A 46 1.43 -20.35 17.51
C GLU A 46 2.45 -20.26 16.36
N PRO A 47 2.12 -20.65 15.12
CA PRO A 47 3.01 -20.40 13.99
C PRO A 47 3.15 -18.88 13.83
N GLY A 48 4.20 -18.35 14.46
CA GLY A 48 4.55 -16.94 14.41
C GLY A 48 4.64 -16.53 12.95
N THR A 49 3.94 -15.45 12.60
CA THR A 49 4.02 -14.90 11.25
C THR A 49 5.50 -14.73 10.90
N PRO A 50 6.01 -15.35 9.82
CA PRO A 50 7.43 -15.30 9.51
C PRO A 50 7.86 -13.83 9.42
N PRO A 51 9.02 -13.47 10.00
CA PRO A 51 9.47 -12.08 10.00
C PRO A 51 9.52 -11.58 8.55
N PRO A 52 9.11 -10.34 8.29
CA PRO A 52 9.08 -9.80 6.94
C PRO A 52 10.49 -9.90 6.33
N PRO A 53 10.61 -10.23 5.03
CA PRO A 53 11.89 -10.39 4.38
C PRO A 53 12.72 -9.09 4.51
N PRO A 54 14.07 -9.19 4.57
CA PRO A 54 14.92 -8.02 4.58
C PRO A 54 14.57 -7.10 3.40
N ASN A 55 14.51 -5.79 3.65
CA ASN A 55 14.10 -4.74 2.70
C ASN A 55 12.60 -4.67 2.35
N SER A 56 11.70 -5.33 3.09
CA SER A 56 10.25 -5.20 2.87
C SER A 56 9.78 -3.73 2.86
N GLN A 57 10.26 -2.92 3.80
CA GLN A 57 9.89 -1.51 3.89
C GLN A 57 10.30 -0.70 2.66
N GLN A 58 11.48 -0.98 2.08
CA GLN A 58 11.93 -0.31 0.85
C GLN A 58 11.05 -0.67 -0.34
N HIS A 59 10.69 -1.95 -0.49
CA HIS A 59 9.71 -2.37 -1.49
C HIS A 59 8.36 -1.69 -1.27
N GLY A 60 7.92 -1.53 -0.02
CA GLY A 60 6.70 -0.80 0.31
C GLY A 60 6.73 0.65 -0.18
N GLN A 61 7.84 1.36 0.02
CA GLN A 61 8.00 2.73 -0.49
C GLN A 61 7.93 2.82 -2.03
N VAL A 62 8.49 1.83 -2.73
CA VAL A 62 8.39 1.75 -4.20
C VAL A 62 6.93 1.57 -4.64
N LEU A 63 6.18 0.69 -3.96
CA LEU A 63 4.76 0.48 -4.25
C LEU A 63 3.94 1.75 -4.00
N SER A 64 4.20 2.47 -2.91
CA SER A 64 3.52 3.73 -2.60
C SER A 64 3.86 4.83 -3.61
N SER A 65 5.11 4.88 -4.08
CA SER A 65 5.52 5.80 -5.16
C SER A 65 4.78 5.49 -6.46
N LEU A 66 4.64 4.21 -6.81
CA LEU A 66 3.87 3.77 -7.97
C LEU A 66 2.37 4.06 -7.80
N ALA A 67 1.84 3.89 -6.59
CA ALA A 67 0.45 4.21 -6.24
C ALA A 67 0.14 5.69 -6.50
N LEU A 68 1.05 6.60 -6.16
CA LEU A 68 0.90 8.03 -6.43
C LEU A 68 0.79 8.32 -7.94
N ILE A 69 1.58 7.63 -8.77
CA ILE A 69 1.53 7.75 -10.23
C ILE A 69 0.16 7.31 -10.75
N TYR A 70 -0.34 6.14 -10.33
CA TYR A 70 -1.67 5.66 -10.73
C TYR A 70 -2.79 6.60 -10.29
N LEU A 71 -2.70 7.13 -9.07
CA LEU A 71 -3.67 8.08 -8.54
C LEU A 71 -3.72 9.37 -9.37
N ARG A 72 -2.54 9.86 -9.81
CA ARG A 72 -2.42 11.02 -10.69
C ARG A 72 -3.02 10.77 -12.07
N HIS A 73 -2.94 9.54 -12.58
CA HIS A 73 -3.52 9.11 -13.85
C HIS A 73 -4.99 8.71 -13.78
N GLY A 74 -5.64 8.86 -12.62
CA GLY A 74 -7.08 8.61 -12.48
C GLY A 74 -7.46 7.15 -12.23
N ASP A 75 -6.52 6.31 -11.81
CA ASP A 75 -6.77 4.92 -11.41
C ASP A 75 -6.67 4.76 -9.87
N PRO A 76 -7.73 5.13 -9.13
CA PRO A 76 -7.72 5.04 -7.67
C PRO A 76 -7.74 3.60 -7.17
N ALA A 77 -8.27 2.64 -7.94
CA ALA A 77 -8.33 1.24 -7.54
C ALA A 77 -6.92 0.63 -7.47
N ARG A 78 -6.10 0.84 -8.52
CA ARG A 78 -4.70 0.38 -8.50
C ARG A 78 -3.87 1.11 -7.45
N ALA A 79 -4.08 2.42 -7.30
CA ALA A 79 -3.40 3.19 -6.26
C ALA A 79 -3.70 2.65 -4.86
N MET A 80 -4.95 2.29 -4.58
CA MET A 80 -5.35 1.69 -3.30
C MET A 80 -4.66 0.36 -3.05
N VAL A 81 -4.67 -0.56 -4.02
CA VAL A 81 -4.04 -1.89 -3.87
C VAL A 81 -2.54 -1.77 -3.61
N LEU A 82 -1.85 -0.94 -4.40
CA LEU A 82 -0.40 -0.76 -4.27
C LEU A 82 -0.02 -0.11 -2.93
N SER A 83 -0.77 0.90 -2.50
CA SER A 83 -0.49 1.58 -1.23
C SER A 83 -0.84 0.71 -0.01
N LEU A 84 -1.90 -0.09 -0.07
CA LEU A 84 -2.20 -1.10 0.98
C LEU A 84 -1.13 -2.20 1.03
N ALA A 85 -0.64 -2.66 -0.12
CA ALA A 85 0.49 -3.59 -0.17
C ALA A 85 1.75 -2.96 0.43
N GLY A 86 2.02 -1.68 0.14
CA GLY A 86 3.12 -0.94 0.77
C GLY A 86 2.99 -0.88 2.29
N MET A 87 1.79 -0.57 2.79
CA MET A 87 1.50 -0.58 4.23
C MET A 87 1.69 -1.97 4.86
N ALA A 88 1.26 -3.04 4.19
CA ALA A 88 1.45 -4.41 4.65
C ALA A 88 2.94 -4.79 4.73
N MET A 89 3.78 -4.18 3.90
CA MET A 89 5.25 -4.31 3.93
C MET A 89 5.93 -3.35 4.92
N GLY A 90 5.16 -2.59 5.71
CA GLY A 90 5.66 -1.70 6.76
C GLY A 90 5.83 -0.23 6.34
N ASP A 91 5.41 0.17 5.15
CA ASP A 91 5.42 1.59 4.74
C ASP A 91 4.25 2.35 5.35
N LEU A 92 4.48 2.93 6.53
CA LEU A 92 3.53 3.79 7.24
C LEU A 92 3.94 5.27 7.17
N THR A 93 4.57 5.69 6.07
CA THR A 93 4.88 7.11 5.85
C THR A 93 3.62 7.96 5.71
N PRO A 94 3.61 9.24 6.13
CA PRO A 94 2.44 10.11 6.00
C PRO A 94 1.96 10.21 4.56
N SER A 95 2.89 10.30 3.61
CA SER A 95 2.61 10.26 2.17
C SER A 95 1.80 9.02 1.75
N THR A 96 2.19 7.81 2.18
CA THR A 96 1.46 6.57 1.89
C THR A 96 0.05 6.58 2.48
N ILE A 97 -0.08 7.03 3.74
CA ILE A 97 -1.40 7.17 4.38
C ILE A 97 -2.31 8.14 3.62
N LEU A 98 -1.76 9.26 3.13
CA LEU A 98 -2.50 10.24 2.32
C LEU A 98 -2.95 9.66 0.96
N ILE A 99 -2.09 8.87 0.30
CA ILE A 99 -2.42 8.20 -0.98
C ILE A 99 -3.57 7.23 -0.79
N VAL A 100 -3.52 6.40 0.26
CA VAL A 100 -4.59 5.43 0.58
C VAL A 100 -5.91 6.17 0.85
N ALA A 101 -5.87 7.21 1.69
CA ALA A 101 -7.06 7.99 2.02
C ALA A 101 -7.68 8.65 0.77
N GLU A 102 -6.86 9.22 -0.11
CA GLU A 102 -7.34 9.81 -1.36
C GLU A 102 -7.91 8.75 -2.31
N ALA A 103 -7.28 7.58 -2.41
CA ALA A 103 -7.75 6.48 -3.23
C ALA A 103 -9.11 5.94 -2.74
N MET A 104 -9.27 5.73 -1.43
CA MET A 104 -10.54 5.34 -0.80
C MET A 104 -11.63 6.38 -1.01
N LEU A 105 -11.30 7.66 -0.83
CA LEU A 105 -12.22 8.76 -1.10
C LEU A 105 -12.68 8.73 -2.56
N ARG A 106 -11.78 8.57 -3.53
CA ARG A 106 -12.14 8.47 -4.95
C ARG A 106 -12.96 7.22 -5.27
N ALA A 107 -12.72 6.11 -4.58
CA ALA A 107 -13.51 4.88 -4.69
C ALA A 107 -14.92 5.00 -4.09
N GLY A 108 -15.22 6.10 -3.38
CA GLY A 108 -16.55 6.35 -2.84
C GLY A 108 -16.72 5.93 -1.38
N ASP A 109 -15.62 5.64 -0.67
CA ASP A 109 -15.65 5.25 0.74
C ASP A 109 -15.07 6.35 1.66
N PRO A 110 -15.86 7.40 1.97
CA PRO A 110 -15.42 8.49 2.81
C PRO A 110 -15.19 8.08 4.28
N GLU A 111 -15.81 7.00 4.76
CA GLU A 111 -15.63 6.51 6.14
C GLU A 111 -14.30 5.79 6.32
N GLN A 112 -13.92 4.92 5.39
CA GLN A 112 -12.62 4.27 5.43
C GLN A 112 -11.48 5.28 5.20
N ALA A 113 -11.68 6.25 4.29
CA ALA A 113 -10.73 7.33 4.09
C ALA A 113 -10.46 8.12 5.40
N MET A 114 -11.51 8.44 6.16
CA MET A 114 -11.36 9.13 7.45
C MET A 114 -10.63 8.26 8.48
N THR A 115 -11.01 6.98 8.55
CA THR A 115 -10.38 6.00 9.46
C THR A 115 -8.87 5.94 9.24
N VAL A 116 -8.42 5.90 7.99
CA VAL A 116 -6.98 5.88 7.66
C VAL A 116 -6.29 7.18 8.10
N LEU A 117 -6.93 8.34 7.94
CA LEU A 117 -6.38 9.63 8.36
C LEU A 117 -6.22 9.77 9.88
N THR A 118 -6.93 8.99 10.71
CA THR A 118 -6.76 9.00 12.18
C THR A 118 -5.35 8.59 12.62
N ARG A 119 -4.58 7.93 11.75
CA ARG A 119 -3.17 7.57 12.02
C ARG A 119 -2.29 8.79 12.28
N PHE A 120 -2.65 9.95 11.74
CA PHE A 120 -1.96 11.22 12.03
C PHE A 120 -2.11 11.69 13.48
N ASP A 121 -3.12 11.20 14.21
CA ASP A 121 -3.38 11.56 15.60
C ASP A 121 -2.78 10.56 16.60
N ARG A 122 -2.21 9.45 16.09
CA ARG A 122 -1.58 8.42 16.93
C ARG A 122 -0.23 8.91 17.43
N LYS A 123 0.07 8.59 18.69
CA LYS A 123 1.39 8.84 19.26
C LYS A 123 2.42 7.86 18.65
N PRO A 124 3.71 8.22 18.53
CA PRO A 124 4.72 7.39 17.87
C PRO A 124 4.91 5.98 18.48
N ASP A 125 4.57 5.81 19.76
CA ASP A 125 4.62 4.56 20.50
C ASP A 125 3.40 3.64 20.26
N GLN A 126 2.36 4.15 19.60
CA GLN A 126 1.13 3.38 19.35
C GLN A 126 1.25 2.49 18.10
N PRO A 127 0.68 1.28 18.12
CA PRO A 127 0.62 0.42 16.95
C PRO A 127 -0.01 1.12 15.75
N GLY A 128 0.69 1.07 14.61
CA GLY A 128 0.24 1.67 13.37
C GLY A 128 0.29 3.21 13.33
N ALA A 129 1.04 3.85 14.24
CA ALA A 129 1.43 5.25 14.10
C ALA A 129 2.25 5.48 12.81
N LEU A 130 2.40 6.75 12.46
CA LEU A 130 3.23 7.15 11.32
C LEU A 130 4.70 6.77 11.57
N SER A 131 5.39 6.36 10.51
CA SER A 131 6.81 5.99 10.59
C SER A 131 7.73 7.17 10.93
N HIS A 132 7.26 8.41 10.71
CA HIS A 132 7.95 9.64 11.05
C HIS A 132 6.93 10.80 11.15
N ALA A 133 7.36 11.92 11.73
CA ALA A 133 6.52 13.10 11.89
C ALA A 133 6.18 13.73 10.52
N PRO A 134 4.92 14.10 10.27
CA PRO A 134 4.51 14.73 9.02
C PRO A 134 5.06 16.15 8.91
N ASN A 135 5.41 16.55 7.69
CA ASN A 135 5.76 17.94 7.40
C ASN A 135 4.51 18.82 7.20
N GLN A 136 4.70 20.15 7.06
CA GLN A 136 3.59 21.10 6.90
C GLN A 136 2.75 20.85 5.65
N ALA A 137 3.35 20.40 4.54
CA ALA A 137 2.62 20.07 3.32
C ALA A 137 1.74 18.82 3.50
N GLU A 138 2.23 17.82 4.24
CA GLU A 138 1.46 16.61 4.56
C GLU A 138 0.32 16.90 5.55
N ILE A 139 0.54 17.79 6.52
CA ILE A 139 -0.51 18.30 7.42
C ILE A 139 -1.59 19.05 6.62
N ALA A 140 -1.17 19.92 5.70
CA ALA A 140 -2.10 20.62 4.82
C ALA A 140 -2.91 19.65 3.94
N ALA A 141 -2.25 18.63 3.37
CA ALA A 141 -2.89 17.62 2.55
C ALA A 141 -3.90 16.80 3.35
N ARG A 142 -3.56 16.38 4.58
CA ARG A 142 -4.48 15.71 5.51
C ARG A 142 -5.76 16.53 5.68
N HIS A 143 -5.63 17.81 6.04
CA HIS A 143 -6.78 18.69 6.25
C HIS A 143 -7.61 18.91 4.97
N TYR A 144 -6.96 18.99 3.81
CA TYR A 144 -7.65 19.11 2.53
C TYR A 144 -8.49 17.87 2.21
N ILE A 145 -7.94 16.66 2.42
CA ILE A 145 -8.68 15.41 2.22
C ILE A 145 -9.82 15.32 3.23
N THR A 146 -9.59 15.65 4.51
CA THR A 146 -10.64 15.75 5.53
C THR A 146 -11.79 16.68 5.10
N ALA A 147 -11.47 17.86 4.56
CA ALA A 147 -12.49 18.79 4.08
C ALA A 147 -13.37 18.17 2.98
N ARG A 148 -12.75 17.45 2.03
CA ARG A 148 -13.49 16.77 0.96
C ARG A 148 -14.34 15.61 1.47
N ILE A 149 -13.84 14.86 2.46
CA ILE A 149 -14.61 13.81 3.13
C ILE A 149 -15.85 14.41 3.80
N LEU A 150 -15.69 15.47 4.60
CA LEU A 150 -16.80 16.11 5.32
C LEU A 150 -17.84 16.70 4.37
N HIS A 151 -17.39 17.35 3.29
CA HIS A 151 -18.29 17.87 2.25
C HIS A 151 -19.13 16.76 1.63
N ARG A 152 -18.57 15.58 1.34
CA ARG A 152 -19.33 14.45 0.80
C ARG A 152 -20.36 13.87 1.77
N ARG A 153 -20.13 14.04 3.08
CA ARG A 153 -21.08 13.65 4.13
C ARG A 153 -22.18 14.70 4.37
N GLY A 154 -22.11 15.85 3.70
CA GLY A 154 -23.02 16.97 3.90
C GLY A 154 -22.65 17.91 5.05
N ASP A 155 -21.53 17.66 5.75
CA ASP A 155 -21.02 18.55 6.80
C ASP A 155 -20.22 19.71 6.18
N ASN A 156 -20.96 20.72 5.73
CA ASN A 156 -20.40 21.88 5.06
C ASN A 156 -19.61 22.80 5.99
N GLU A 157 -20.00 22.91 7.25
CA GLU A 157 -19.30 23.75 8.22
C GLU A 157 -17.97 23.12 8.62
N GLY A 158 -17.97 21.83 8.94
CA GLY A 158 -16.76 21.07 9.20
C GLY A 158 -15.80 21.08 8.00
N ALA A 159 -16.34 20.95 6.78
CA ALA A 159 -15.54 21.03 5.55
C ALA A 159 -14.84 22.39 5.40
N ARG A 160 -15.54 23.50 5.63
CA ARG A 160 -14.95 24.85 5.57
C ARG A 160 -13.86 25.04 6.63
N ALA A 161 -14.12 24.61 7.86
CA ALA A 161 -13.15 24.69 8.94
C ALA A 161 -11.88 23.86 8.64
N ALA A 162 -12.03 22.66 8.09
CA ALA A 162 -10.91 21.83 7.67
C ALA A 162 -10.13 22.46 6.51
N LEU A 163 -10.81 23.08 5.54
CA LEU A 163 -10.15 23.77 4.44
C LEU A 163 -9.35 25.00 4.92
N ALA A 164 -9.87 25.75 5.89
CA ALA A 164 -9.14 26.85 6.51
C ALA A 164 -7.82 26.37 7.15
N ARG A 165 -7.87 25.29 7.94
CA ARG A 165 -6.67 24.68 8.55
C ARG A 165 -5.66 24.19 7.51
N SER A 166 -6.14 23.62 6.40
CA SER A 166 -5.28 23.22 5.28
C SER A 166 -4.51 24.41 4.70
N ARG A 167 -5.20 25.54 4.49
CA ARG A 167 -4.59 26.77 3.98
C ARG A 167 -3.58 27.38 4.96
N GLU A 168 -3.90 27.39 6.26
CA GLU A 168 -2.98 27.86 7.30
C GLU A 168 -1.67 27.06 7.28
N ALA A 169 -1.75 25.73 7.22
CA ALA A 169 -0.57 24.86 7.14
C ALA A 169 0.27 25.10 5.86
N GLN A 170 -0.36 25.41 4.72
CA GLN A 170 0.35 25.76 3.49
C GLN A 170 1.12 27.08 3.60
N LEU A 171 0.51 28.09 4.24
CA LEU A 171 1.15 29.39 4.42
C LEU A 171 2.38 29.29 5.32
N LEU A 172 2.32 28.44 6.35
CA LEU A 172 3.47 28.14 7.21
C LEU A 172 4.60 27.42 6.46
N HIS A 173 4.28 26.59 5.47
CA HIS A 173 5.28 25.95 4.61
C HIS A 173 5.95 26.95 3.65
N GLY A 174 5.16 27.84 3.03
CA GLY A 174 5.65 28.82 2.04
C GLY A 174 6.48 29.96 2.63
N GLY A 175 6.42 30.19 3.96
CA GLY A 175 7.26 31.17 4.66
C GLY A 175 8.65 30.67 5.07
N GLN A 176 9.00 29.43 4.74
CA GLN A 176 10.29 28.80 5.11
C GLN A 176 11.22 28.53 3.92
N ALA A 177 10.92 29.06 2.73
CA ALA A 177 11.75 28.99 1.53
C ALA A 177 12.42 30.34 1.23
#